data_AF-A0A1B6FGI2-F1
#
_entry.id   AF-A0A1B6FGI2-F1
#
_cell.length_a   1.000
_cell.length_b   1.000
_cell.length_c   1.000
_cell.angle_alpha   90.00
_cell.angle_beta   90.00
_cell.angle_gamma   90.00
#
_symmetry.space_group_name_H-M   'P 1'
#
loop_
_entity.id
_entity.type
_entity.pdbx_description
1 polymer ?
#
loop_
_entity_poly.entity_id
_entity_poly.type
_entity_poly.pdbx_seq_one_letter_code
_entity_poly.pdbx_strand_id
1 'polypeptide(L)'
;HRVNGLITNTGHSIVFTVENTTRHHINVTGGPLSYKYQFHQIHIHYGLNDETGSEHSINGYTFPAEIQIFGFNSQLYSNFSEALHRAQGVVAISLLMQLGDLSNPELRILTEQL
;
A
#
# COMPACT_ATOMS: atom_id res chain seq x y z
N HIS A 1 11.33 -10.69 -8.32
CA HIS A 1 10.05 -11.41 -8.37
C HIS A 1 8.99 -10.48 -8.95
N ARG A 2 8.10 -10.96 -9.83
CA ARG A 2 7.01 -10.16 -10.41
C ARG A 2 5.68 -10.59 -9.78
N VAL A 3 4.82 -9.62 -9.47
CA VAL A 3 3.47 -9.83 -8.94
C VAL A 3 2.49 -9.18 -9.90
N ASN A 4 1.50 -9.94 -10.34
CA ASN A 4 0.42 -9.43 -11.17
C ASN A 4 -0.72 -8.91 -10.30
N GLY A 5 -1.41 -7.89 -10.79
CA GLY A 5 -2.51 -7.25 -10.08
C GLY A 5 -3.29 -6.31 -10.97
N LEU A 6 -4.42 -5.85 -10.45
CA LEU A 6 -5.29 -4.87 -11.09
C LEU A 6 -5.06 -3.50 -10.47
N ILE A 7 -4.88 -2.48 -11.30
CA ILE A 7 -4.92 -1.07 -10.89
C ILE A 7 -6.35 -0.56 -11.09
N THR A 8 -6.88 0.14 -10.10
CA THR A 8 -8.21 0.74 -10.14
C THR A 8 -8.15 2.15 -9.57
N ASN A 9 -8.68 3.11 -10.32
CA ASN A 9 -8.94 4.45 -9.81
C ASN A 9 -10.33 4.46 -9.16
N THR A 10 -10.39 4.75 -7.86
CA THR A 10 -11.65 4.75 -7.09
C THR A 10 -12.38 6.10 -7.12
N GLY A 11 -11.83 7.10 -7.84
CA GLY A 11 -12.28 8.49 -7.82
C GLY A 11 -11.67 9.32 -6.68
N HIS A 12 -11.09 8.67 -5.67
CA HIS A 12 -10.43 9.32 -4.53
C HIS A 12 -9.02 8.79 -4.25
N SER A 13 -8.68 7.60 -4.74
CA SER A 13 -7.38 6.97 -4.56
C SER A 13 -7.08 6.04 -5.72
N ILE A 14 -5.80 5.70 -5.86
CA ILE A 14 -5.36 4.67 -6.80
C ILE A 14 -5.09 3.41 -5.98
N VAL A 15 -5.72 2.30 -6.36
CA VAL A 15 -5.57 1.03 -5.66
C VAL A 15 -5.00 -0.01 -6.61
N PHE A 16 -3.86 -0.57 -6.25
CA PHE A 16 -3.35 -1.80 -6.85
C PHE A 16 -3.74 -2.99 -5.97
N THR A 17 -4.38 -4.01 -6.55
CA THR A 17 -4.76 -5.25 -5.85
C THR A 17 -4.09 -6.45 -6.51
N VAL A 18 -3.40 -7.27 -5.71
CA VAL A 18 -2.76 -8.50 -6.17
C VAL A 18 -3.82 -9.49 -6.69
N GLU A 19 -3.57 -10.10 -7.84
CA GLU A 19 -4.43 -11.17 -8.36
C GLU A 19 -4.31 -12.45 -7.52
N ASN A 20 -5.46 -13.10 -7.27
CA ASN A 20 -5.52 -14.37 -6.52
C ASN A 20 -4.78 -15.52 -7.22
N THR A 21 -4.50 -15.40 -8.52
CA THR A 21 -3.77 -16.39 -9.32
C THR A 21 -2.25 -16.28 -9.17
N THR A 22 -1.75 -15.29 -8.42
CA THR A 22 -0.31 -15.08 -8.28
C THR A 22 0.36 -16.27 -7.60
N ARG A 23 1.44 -16.78 -8.23
CA ARG A 23 2.23 -17.90 -7.70
C ARG A 23 3.38 -17.45 -6.79
N HIS A 24 3.67 -16.15 -6.77
CA HIS A 24 4.75 -15.58 -5.99
C HIS A 24 4.17 -14.64 -4.94
N HIS A 25 4.24 -15.09 -3.68
CA HIS A 25 3.79 -14.31 -2.54
C HIS A 25 4.96 -13.48 -1.99
N ILE A 26 4.74 -12.17 -1.84
CA ILE A 26 5.64 -11.27 -1.14
C ILE A 26 5.20 -11.21 0.32
N ASN A 27 6.13 -11.34 1.25
CA ASN A 27 5.84 -11.34 2.68
C ASN A 27 6.58 -10.21 3.38
N VAL A 28 5.92 -9.63 4.38
CA VAL A 28 6.45 -8.68 5.36
C VAL A 28 6.64 -9.42 6.68
N THR A 29 7.85 -9.38 7.22
CA THR A 29 8.26 -10.04 8.46
C THR A 29 9.26 -9.18 9.23
N GLY A 30 9.46 -9.49 10.52
CA GLY A 30 10.45 -8.82 11.38
C GLY A 30 9.94 -7.52 12.01
N GLY A 31 10.86 -6.73 12.58
CA GLY A 31 10.51 -5.51 13.31
C GLY A 31 9.53 -5.79 14.46
N PRO A 32 8.42 -5.03 14.58
CA PRO A 32 7.41 -5.25 15.62
C PRO A 32 6.46 -6.43 15.33
N LEU A 33 6.59 -7.10 14.19
CA LEU A 33 5.63 -8.12 13.75
C LEU A 33 5.95 -9.48 14.35
N SER A 34 4.97 -10.06 15.05
CA SER A 34 5.04 -11.43 15.58
C SER A 34 4.70 -12.51 14.54
N TYR A 35 4.14 -12.10 13.39
CA TYR A 35 3.66 -12.99 12.35
C TYR A 35 4.19 -12.57 10.98
N LYS A 36 4.03 -13.48 10.01
CA LYS A 36 4.25 -13.23 8.60
C LYS A 36 2.98 -12.70 7.96
N TYR A 37 3.10 -11.54 7.32
CA TYR A 37 2.00 -10.91 6.59
C TYR A 37 2.27 -10.98 5.09
N GLN A 38 1.31 -11.47 4.33
CA GLN A 38 1.41 -11.52 2.88
C GLN A 38 0.86 -10.23 2.27
N PHE A 39 1.65 -9.59 1.40
CA PHE A 39 1.25 -8.41 0.64
C PHE A 39 -0.02 -8.66 -0.19
N HIS A 40 -0.93 -7.70 -0.17
CA HIS A 40 -2.22 -7.80 -0.86
C HIS A 40 -2.57 -6.58 -1.70
N GLN A 41 -2.41 -5.36 -1.17
CA GLN A 41 -2.88 -4.13 -1.82
C GLN A 41 -1.93 -2.96 -1.59
N ILE A 42 -1.88 -2.03 -2.54
CA ILE A 42 -1.25 -0.71 -2.40
C ILE A 42 -2.32 0.33 -2.64
N HIS A 43 -2.43 1.30 -1.74
CA HIS A 43 -3.26 2.48 -1.91
C HIS A 43 -2.35 3.70 -2.06
N ILE A 44 -2.69 4.60 -2.97
CA ILE A 44 -2.02 5.89 -3.12
C ILE A 44 -3.04 6.98 -2.83
N HIS A 45 -2.74 7.77 -1.81
CA HIS A 45 -3.47 8.95 -1.37
C HIS A 45 -2.68 10.18 -1.78
N TYR A 46 -3.35 11.16 -2.38
CA TYR A 46 -2.75 12.41 -2.82
C TYR A 46 -3.76 13.54 -2.68
N GLY A 47 -3.28 14.75 -2.41
CA GLY A 47 -4.15 15.91 -2.28
C GLY A 47 -4.48 16.56 -3.61
N LEU A 48 -5.31 17.60 -3.53
CA LEU A 48 -5.62 18.48 -4.66
C LEU A 48 -4.47 19.45 -4.99
N ASN A 49 -3.53 19.62 -4.06
CA ASN A 49 -2.36 20.45 -4.19
C ASN A 49 -1.15 19.79 -3.54
N ASP A 50 0.02 20.38 -3.72
CA ASP A 50 1.29 19.81 -3.28
C ASP A 50 1.59 20.03 -1.78
N GLU A 51 0.69 20.69 -1.05
CA GLU A 51 0.88 21.04 0.37
C GLU A 51 0.25 20.01 1.32
N THR A 52 -0.75 19.27 0.84
CA THR A 52 -1.56 18.35 1.64
C THR A 52 -1.86 17.08 0.84
N GLY A 53 -2.09 15.95 1.52
CA GLY A 53 -2.51 14.73 0.82
C GLY A 53 -2.25 13.42 1.58
N SER A 54 -1.21 13.38 2.41
CA SER A 54 -0.99 12.26 3.32
C SER A 54 -2.06 12.22 4.41
N GLU A 55 -2.44 11.01 4.82
CA GLU A 55 -3.36 10.82 5.94
C GLU A 55 -2.62 10.95 7.27
N HIS A 56 -1.38 10.46 7.32
CA HIS A 56 -0.48 10.61 8.46
C HIS A 56 0.30 11.93 8.39
N SER A 57 0.66 12.45 9.57
CA SER A 57 1.52 13.63 9.72
C SER A 57 2.65 13.36 10.69
N ILE A 58 3.75 14.10 10.55
CA ILE A 58 4.88 14.07 11.49
C ILE A 58 5.00 15.46 12.12
N ASN A 59 4.83 15.55 13.45
CA ASN A 59 4.86 16.82 14.19
C ASN A 59 3.90 17.89 13.61
N GLY A 60 2.73 17.46 13.11
CA GLY A 60 1.74 18.34 12.49
C GLY A 60 2.03 18.72 11.03
N TYR A 61 3.16 18.28 10.45
CA TYR A 61 3.44 18.46 9.03
C TYR A 61 2.83 17.32 8.21
N THR A 62 1.99 17.68 7.26
CA THR A 62 1.45 16.79 6.23
C THR A 62 2.36 16.75 5.02
N PHE A 63 2.24 15.70 4.23
CA PHE A 63 2.99 15.46 3.01
C PHE A 63 2.05 15.49 1.80
N PRO A 64 2.54 15.85 0.59
CA PRO A 64 1.71 15.90 -0.61
C PRO A 64 0.99 14.58 -0.96
N ALA A 65 1.58 13.44 -0.59
CA ALA A 65 1.00 12.13 -0.85
C ALA A 65 1.48 11.06 0.15
N GLU A 66 0.77 9.94 0.20
CA GLU A 66 1.09 8.77 1.00
C GLU A 66 0.81 7.48 0.22
N ILE A 67 1.76 6.55 0.25
CA ILE A 67 1.58 5.19 -0.23
C ILE A 67 1.33 4.30 0.99
N GLN A 68 0.22 3.57 0.99
CA GLN A 68 -0.11 2.59 2.02
C GLN A 68 -0.04 1.18 1.43
N ILE A 69 0.84 0.35 1.97
CA ILE A 69 1.02 -1.05 1.55
C ILE A 69 0.34 -1.94 2.60
N PHE A 70 -0.69 -2.66 2.17
CA PHE A 70 -1.46 -3.57 3.01
C PHE A 70 -1.06 -5.02 2.79
N GLY A 71 -0.99 -5.76 3.88
CA GLY A 71 -0.87 -7.21 3.88
C GLY A 71 -1.75 -7.85 4.94
N PHE A 72 -2.05 -9.14 4.79
CA PHE A 72 -2.82 -9.91 5.78
C PHE A 72 -1.97 -11.00 6.42
N ASN A 73 -2.31 -11.37 7.65
CA ASN A 73 -1.65 -12.43 8.38
C ASN A 73 -2.00 -13.79 7.76
N SER A 74 -1.14 -14.24 6.84
CA SER A 74 -1.32 -15.50 6.10
C SER A 74 -0.97 -16.74 6.92
N GLN A 75 -0.52 -16.56 8.18
CA GLN A 75 -0.36 -17.67 9.11
C GLN A 75 -1.64 -18.02 9.85
N LEU A 76 -2.53 -17.04 10.06
CA LEU A 76 -3.75 -17.21 10.84
C LEU A 76 -5.02 -17.21 10.00
N TYR A 77 -5.02 -16.55 8.83
CA TYR A 77 -6.21 -16.35 8.02
C TYR A 77 -5.98 -16.76 6.57
N SER A 78 -7.04 -17.21 5.91
CA SER A 78 -6.95 -17.80 4.57
C SER A 78 -6.83 -16.74 3.47
N ASN A 79 -7.38 -15.55 3.71
CA ASN A 79 -7.40 -14.45 2.76
C ASN A 79 -7.55 -13.10 3.46
N PHE A 80 -7.34 -12.02 2.71
CA PHE A 80 -7.39 -10.66 3.22
C PHE A 80 -8.77 -10.26 3.77
N SER A 81 -9.85 -10.65 3.08
CA SER A 81 -11.23 -10.32 3.49
C SER A 81 -11.58 -10.90 4.87
N GLU A 82 -11.19 -12.15 5.12
CA GLU A 82 -11.34 -12.77 6.44
C GLU A 82 -10.49 -12.04 7.50
N ALA A 83 -9.23 -11.76 7.19
CA ALA A 83 -8.28 -11.18 8.13
C ALA A 83 -8.63 -9.74 8.53
N LEU A 84 -9.23 -8.97 7.61
CA LEU A 84 -9.57 -7.56 7.80
C LEU A 84 -10.42 -7.29 9.05
N HIS A 85 -11.20 -8.26 9.48
CA HIS A 85 -12.13 -8.13 10.62
C HIS A 85 -11.67 -8.92 11.85
N ARG A 86 -10.39 -9.28 11.91
CA ARG A 86 -9.83 -10.15 12.96
C ARG A 86 -8.62 -9.50 13.62
N ALA A 87 -8.41 -9.86 14.89
CA ALA A 87 -7.25 -9.38 15.64
C ALA A 87 -5.94 -9.82 14.96
N GLN A 88 -4.96 -8.90 14.87
CA GLN A 88 -3.66 -9.17 14.23
C GLN A 88 -3.78 -9.59 12.76
N GLY A 89 -4.92 -9.30 12.10
CA GLY A 89 -5.21 -9.79 10.76
C GLY A 89 -4.57 -9.00 9.64
N VAL A 90 -4.28 -7.71 9.83
CA VAL A 90 -3.71 -6.83 8.80
C VAL A 90 -2.47 -6.13 9.31
N VAL A 91 -1.52 -5.90 8.41
CA VAL A 91 -0.41 -4.96 8.57
C VAL A 91 -0.53 -3.88 7.49
N ALA A 92 -0.19 -2.65 7.86
CA ALA A 92 -0.04 -1.55 6.93
C ALA A 92 1.35 -0.92 7.08
N ILE A 93 1.99 -0.60 5.96
CA ILE A 93 3.22 0.21 5.90
C ILE A 93 2.88 1.49 5.16
N SER A 94 3.03 2.63 5.82
CA SER A 94 2.86 3.94 5.20
C SER A 94 4.21 4.53 4.77
N LEU A 95 4.29 4.99 3.53
CA LEU A 95 5.41 5.74 2.97
C LEU A 95 4.92 7.15 2.64
N LEU A 96 5.49 8.15 3.33
CA LEU A 96 5.18 9.56 3.11
C LEU A 96 6.02 10.08 1.94
N MET A 97 5.39 10.80 1.02
CA MET A 97 6.02 11.29 -0.21
C MET A 97 6.24 12.79 -0.16
N GLN A 98 7.44 13.23 -0.55
CA GLN A 98 7.76 14.64 -0.73
C GLN A 98 8.06 14.94 -2.20
N LEU A 99 7.74 16.16 -2.64
CA LEU A 99 8.20 16.64 -3.94
C LEU A 99 9.72 16.66 -4.03
N GLY A 100 10.22 16.34 -5.22
CA GLY A 100 11.61 16.49 -5.60
C GLY A 100 11.73 16.86 -7.07
N ASP A 101 12.93 17.27 -7.48
CA ASP A 101 13.18 17.76 -8.84
C ASP A 101 13.11 16.66 -9.91
N LEU A 102 13.24 15.41 -9.50
CA LEU A 102 13.27 14.24 -10.38
C LEU A 102 12.02 13.38 -10.20
N SER A 103 11.44 12.96 -11.33
CA SER A 103 10.36 11.97 -11.33
C SER A 103 10.88 10.61 -10.84
N ASN A 104 10.11 9.96 -9.97
CA ASN A 104 10.43 8.62 -9.48
C ASN A 104 9.97 7.55 -10.51
N PRO A 105 10.90 6.78 -11.10
CA PRO A 105 10.56 5.85 -12.18
C PRO A 105 9.70 4.67 -11.73
N GLU A 106 9.78 4.24 -10.47
CA GLU A 106 8.98 3.14 -9.92
C GLU A 106 7.52 3.57 -9.69
N LEU A 107 7.30 4.77 -9.17
CA LEU A 107 5.98 5.39 -9.04
C LEU A 107 5.32 5.59 -10.41
N ARG A 108 6.12 5.90 -11.43
CA ARG A 108 5.62 6.14 -12.79
C ARG A 108 4.90 4.93 -13.39
N ILE A 109 5.28 3.71 -13.01
CA ILE A 109 4.60 2.48 -13.41
C ILE A 109 3.12 2.48 -12.99
N LEU A 110 2.82 3.06 -11.83
CA LEU A 110 1.46 3.15 -11.30
C LEU A 110 0.70 4.31 -11.92
N THR A 111 1.37 5.44 -12.18
CA THR A 111 0.71 6.65 -12.69
C THR A 111 0.48 6.63 -14.20
N GLU A 112 1.30 5.92 -14.99
CA GLU A 112 1.10 5.79 -16.45
C GLU A 112 -0.14 4.96 -16.83
N GLN A 113 -0.73 4.25 -15.86
CA GLN A 113 -1.92 3.42 -16.04
C GLN A 113 -3.23 4.13 -15.65
N LEU A 114 -3.16 5.43 -15.31
CA LEU A 114 -4.27 6.27 -14.88
C LEU A 114 -4.73 7.21 -16.00
#